data_AF-W9WAG0-F1
#
_entry.id   AF-W9WAG0-F1
#
_cell.length_a   1.000
_cell.length_b   1.000
_cell.length_c   1.000
_cell.angle_alpha   90.00
_cell.angle_beta   90.00
_cell.angle_gamma   90.00
#
_symmetry.space_group_name_H-M   'P 1'
#
loop_
_entity.id
_entity.type
_entity.pdbx_description
1 polymer ?
#
loop_
_entity_poly.entity_id
_entity_poly.type
_entity_poly.pdbx_seq_one_letter_code
_entity_poly.pdbx_strand_id
1 'polypeptide(L)'
;MILCPRKRVGPWRRKSTLITSLLAFFLILLFIQTRIHYGPAQPDPPSIPHPAPVAEPEPAPSPIPQAEPSLKVTNPLIKSQAKFWRSLYQIILNNDPNCRNAPDPVVPQKLDIGFDPTRNRPRPDVLYMDTADIKRMREAHSNFVSDMRGVTSVPYEPGTRGIALTGGFNQLPVLVISLRMLRRTGSDLPVEVFVTDESEWDDEICRTVLPALNAKCLLFSDIFHAANTGVAIGHFQFKIMAVLFSSFEEVLLLDSDAFPVQDPLPLFEEEPFKSHGLIVWPDFWYPSESPYYFEIAKIDSLPPLNERASVESGEIMYSKAKHHKSLMLAAYYNFYGPSYYYPLLSQGAPGEGDKETFAWAAAALKEPYYAVHERVMSLGRHDTNGHYLGTAMAQHDPIADYAFTKAYGPPHERNKDGDTGKDNHFDIQESDVKLFFIHANFPKFDPSTIFDHEIKGFSDQVVGRPTQDTNGTNVRPWMSPSRAIDLFGLDIERRFWEEIKATACEYEHQFGTWKGKTGICRCTQEYWDDVFAVNATGTPLDDRQHTKSSIAVPSPS
;
A
#
# COMPACT_ATOMS: atom_id res chain seq x y z
N MET A 1 72.70 -1.76 5.52
CA MET A 1 72.34 -1.07 6.78
C MET A 1 70.88 -1.36 7.08
N ILE A 2 70.64 -2.00 8.24
CA ILE A 2 69.37 -2.27 8.95
C ILE A 2 68.29 -3.04 8.14
N LEU A 3 68.40 -4.36 7.88
CA LEU A 3 68.12 -5.58 8.69
C LEU A 3 66.64 -5.90 9.06
N CYS A 4 66.07 -6.84 8.29
CA CYS A 4 65.27 -8.04 8.67
C CYS A 4 63.85 -7.93 9.30
N PRO A 5 63.01 -9.02 9.30
CA PRO A 5 62.76 -10.04 8.26
C PRO A 5 61.26 -10.50 8.13
N ARG A 6 60.98 -11.26 7.06
CA ARG A 6 59.77 -12.09 6.81
C ARG A 6 59.47 -13.10 7.94
N LYS A 7 58.17 -13.39 8.18
CA LYS A 7 57.69 -14.73 8.60
C LYS A 7 56.36 -15.13 7.94
N ARG A 8 56.31 -16.40 7.53
CA ARG A 8 55.18 -17.14 6.96
C ARG A 8 54.14 -17.46 8.03
N VAL A 9 52.87 -17.52 7.62
CA VAL A 9 51.73 -17.97 8.42
C VAL A 9 51.43 -19.45 8.12
N GLY A 10 51.17 -20.22 9.17
CA GLY A 10 50.59 -21.56 9.16
C GLY A 10 49.62 -21.71 10.37
N PRO A 11 48.69 -22.69 10.35
CA PRO A 11 47.32 -22.45 10.79
C PRO A 11 46.93 -23.23 12.06
N TRP A 12 46.63 -22.55 13.17
CA TRP A 12 46.00 -23.17 14.35
C TRP A 12 45.18 -22.12 15.12
N ARG A 13 43.83 -22.18 15.06
CA ARG A 13 42.88 -21.73 16.12
C ARG A 13 41.42 -21.89 15.67
N ARG A 14 40.78 -23.01 16.03
CA ARG A 14 39.30 -23.17 16.08
C ARG A 14 38.94 -24.15 17.19
N LYS A 15 39.03 -23.75 18.47
CA LYS A 15 38.40 -24.45 19.64
C LYS A 15 38.25 -23.52 20.87
N SER A 16 37.83 -22.26 20.72
CA SER A 16 37.71 -21.34 21.88
C SER A 16 36.36 -20.61 22.02
N THR A 17 35.45 -20.71 21.05
CA THR A 17 34.18 -19.94 21.04
C THR A 17 32.99 -20.68 21.65
N LEU A 18 33.05 -22.00 21.78
CA LEU A 18 31.97 -22.79 22.39
C LEU A 18 31.96 -22.70 23.93
N ILE A 19 33.13 -22.60 24.55
CA ILE A 19 33.26 -22.57 26.02
C ILE A 19 32.79 -21.22 26.58
N THR A 20 33.03 -20.13 25.87
CA THR A 20 32.60 -18.78 26.28
C THR A 20 31.09 -18.59 26.16
N SER A 21 30.44 -19.18 25.15
CA SER A 21 28.98 -19.11 24.99
C SER A 21 28.22 -19.93 26.04
N LEU A 22 28.77 -21.08 26.43
CA LEU A 22 28.18 -21.93 27.50
C LEU A 22 28.26 -21.27 28.88
N LEU A 23 29.34 -20.55 29.19
CA LEU A 23 29.47 -19.81 30.46
C LEU A 23 28.49 -18.62 30.55
N ALA A 24 28.28 -17.90 29.44
CA ALA A 24 27.34 -16.79 29.39
C ALA A 24 25.88 -17.26 29.60
N PHE A 25 25.51 -18.39 29.02
CA PHE A 25 24.17 -18.97 29.19
C PHE A 25 23.90 -19.42 30.64
N PHE A 26 24.92 -19.98 31.32
CA PHE A 26 24.80 -20.42 32.71
C PHE A 26 24.63 -19.25 33.70
N LEU A 27 25.28 -18.11 33.44
CA LEU A 27 25.16 -16.90 34.26
C LEU A 27 23.79 -16.24 34.12
N ILE A 28 23.18 -16.29 32.92
CA ILE A 28 21.82 -15.77 32.68
C ILE A 28 20.76 -16.61 33.42
N LEU A 29 20.92 -17.94 33.43
CA LEU A 29 20.01 -18.84 34.16
C LEU A 29 20.05 -18.62 35.69
N LEU A 30 21.24 -18.39 36.25
CA LEU A 30 21.41 -18.04 37.68
C LEU A 30 20.76 -16.68 38.02
N PHE A 31 20.77 -15.72 37.10
CA PHE A 31 20.13 -14.42 37.28
C PHE A 31 18.60 -14.50 37.25
N ILE A 32 18.04 -15.41 36.44
CA ILE A 32 16.58 -15.64 36.38
C ILE A 32 16.09 -16.38 37.63
N GLN A 33 16.83 -17.38 38.13
CA GLN A 33 16.45 -18.12 39.34
C GLN A 33 16.43 -17.25 40.61
N THR A 34 17.28 -16.22 40.70
CA THR A 34 17.33 -15.32 41.86
C THR A 34 16.20 -14.29 41.90
N ARG A 35 15.52 -14.02 40.77
CA ARG A 35 14.40 -13.07 40.69
C ARG A 35 13.02 -13.70 40.96
N ILE A 36 12.90 -15.03 40.93
CA ILE A 36 11.63 -15.75 41.14
C ILE A 36 11.34 -16.03 42.64
N HIS A 37 12.25 -15.70 43.56
CA HIS A 37 12.13 -16.06 44.99
C HIS A 37 11.92 -14.90 45.98
N TYR A 38 11.54 -13.71 45.53
CA TYR A 38 11.10 -12.64 46.44
C TYR A 38 9.83 -11.95 45.93
N GLY A 39 8.67 -12.46 46.35
CA GLY A 39 7.45 -11.66 46.41
C GLY A 39 7.44 -10.87 47.73
N PRO A 40 7.09 -9.58 47.76
CA PRO A 40 6.99 -8.85 49.01
C PRO A 40 5.75 -9.29 49.81
N ALA A 41 5.96 -9.51 51.10
CA ALA A 41 4.97 -9.93 52.08
C ALA A 41 3.95 -8.82 52.41
N GLN A 42 2.71 -9.23 52.69
CA GLN A 42 1.68 -8.38 53.29
C GLN A 42 2.03 -7.98 54.73
N PRO A 43 1.63 -6.78 55.20
CA PRO A 43 1.50 -6.48 56.62
C PRO A 43 0.04 -6.51 57.11
N ASP A 44 -0.15 -7.07 58.30
CA ASP A 44 -1.40 -7.20 59.07
C ASP A 44 -1.90 -5.88 59.71
N PRO A 45 -3.20 -5.77 60.08
CA PRO A 45 -3.86 -4.56 60.65
C PRO A 45 -3.64 -4.45 62.19
N PRO A 46 -4.03 -3.39 62.97
CA PRO A 46 -5.17 -2.44 62.81
C PRO A 46 -5.01 -0.99 63.42
N SER A 47 -6.07 -0.16 63.35
CA SER A 47 -6.76 0.44 64.53
C SER A 47 -8.02 1.23 64.14
N ILE A 48 -9.07 1.07 64.95
CA ILE A 48 -10.43 1.61 64.79
C ILE A 48 -10.55 2.96 65.52
N PRO A 49 -11.23 3.95 64.90
CA PRO A 49 -12.06 4.90 65.65
C PRO A 49 -13.55 4.79 65.26
N HIS A 50 -14.41 5.05 66.25
CA HIS A 50 -15.87 4.95 66.25
C HIS A 50 -16.62 5.91 65.29
N PRO A 51 -17.92 5.67 65.01
CA PRO A 51 -18.59 6.05 63.77
C PRO A 51 -19.30 7.43 63.83
N ALA A 52 -19.37 8.09 62.67
CA ALA A 52 -20.32 9.17 62.38
C ALA A 52 -21.55 8.60 61.63
N PRO A 53 -22.73 9.27 61.68
CA PRO A 53 -24.01 8.65 61.40
C PRO A 53 -24.24 8.34 59.91
N VAL A 54 -24.92 7.22 59.67
CA VAL A 54 -25.31 6.64 58.39
C VAL A 54 -26.33 7.53 57.68
N ALA A 55 -26.06 7.90 56.42
CA ALA A 55 -27.07 8.34 55.46
C ALA A 55 -27.62 7.11 54.72
N GLU A 56 -28.93 7.11 54.47
CA GLU A 56 -29.70 6.01 53.87
C GLU A 56 -29.17 5.55 52.50
N PRO A 57 -29.28 4.25 52.15
CA PRO A 57 -28.87 3.76 50.84
C PRO A 57 -29.89 4.14 49.76
N GLU A 58 -29.43 4.79 48.70
CA GLU A 58 -30.21 5.01 47.48
C GLU A 58 -30.62 3.67 46.82
N PRO A 59 -31.80 3.61 46.18
CA PRO A 59 -32.28 2.40 45.52
C PRO A 59 -31.42 2.06 44.30
N ALA A 60 -31.16 0.77 44.12
CA ALA A 60 -30.36 0.25 43.01
C ALA A 60 -30.92 0.70 41.64
N PRO A 61 -30.05 1.10 40.69
CA PRO A 61 -30.49 1.45 39.35
C PRO A 61 -31.07 0.21 38.65
N SER A 62 -32.18 0.42 37.95
CA SER A 62 -32.86 -0.62 37.16
C SER A 62 -31.91 -1.22 36.11
N PRO A 63 -32.07 -2.51 35.75
CA PRO A 63 -31.20 -3.15 34.77
C PRO A 63 -31.26 -2.41 33.44
N ILE A 64 -30.10 -1.96 32.99
CA ILE A 64 -29.88 -1.40 31.65
C ILE A 64 -30.39 -2.44 30.64
N PRO A 65 -31.26 -2.07 29.67
CA PRO A 65 -31.67 -2.99 28.62
C PRO A 65 -30.43 -3.54 27.93
N GLN A 66 -30.30 -4.87 27.86
CA GLN A 66 -29.26 -5.51 27.07
C GLN A 66 -29.34 -4.95 25.65
N ALA A 67 -28.23 -4.38 25.18
CA ALA A 67 -28.11 -3.92 23.81
C ALA A 67 -28.53 -5.05 22.86
N GLU A 68 -29.41 -4.74 21.91
CA GLU A 68 -29.77 -5.68 20.86
C GLU A 68 -28.50 -6.18 20.14
N PRO A 69 -28.52 -7.41 19.58
CA PRO A 69 -27.35 -7.95 18.90
C PRO A 69 -26.98 -7.01 17.75
N SER A 70 -25.75 -6.50 17.78
CA SER A 70 -25.21 -5.63 16.75
C SER A 70 -25.47 -6.22 15.36
N LEU A 71 -26.02 -5.41 14.46
CA LEU A 71 -26.14 -5.75 13.03
C LEU A 71 -24.74 -6.10 12.53
N LYS A 72 -24.40 -7.39 12.48
CA LYS A 72 -23.20 -7.87 11.79
C LYS A 72 -23.33 -7.45 10.33
N VAL A 73 -22.35 -6.72 9.82
CA VAL A 73 -22.27 -6.39 8.39
C VAL A 73 -22.37 -7.72 7.64
N THR A 74 -23.48 -7.94 6.94
CA THR A 74 -23.70 -9.20 6.24
C THR A 74 -22.96 -9.16 4.91
N ASN A 75 -21.99 -10.06 4.73
CA ASN A 75 -21.37 -10.30 3.43
C ASN A 75 -22.24 -11.29 2.62
N PRO A 76 -23.05 -10.83 1.64
CA PRO A 76 -23.98 -11.70 0.92
C PRO A 76 -23.27 -12.75 0.06
N LEU A 77 -22.03 -12.48 -0.36
CA LEU A 77 -21.23 -13.35 -1.22
C LEU A 77 -20.41 -14.38 -0.45
N ILE A 78 -20.51 -14.44 0.89
CA ILE A 78 -19.65 -15.29 1.72
C ILE A 78 -19.65 -16.76 1.28
N LYS A 79 -20.80 -17.30 0.90
CA LYS A 79 -20.93 -18.71 0.46
C LYS A 79 -20.24 -18.94 -0.90
N SER A 80 -20.38 -18.02 -1.85
CA SER A 80 -19.75 -18.12 -3.16
C SER A 80 -18.24 -17.84 -3.09
N GLN A 81 -17.81 -16.86 -2.29
CA GLN A 81 -16.40 -16.60 -1.97
C GLN A 81 -15.74 -17.83 -1.33
N ALA A 82 -16.39 -18.44 -0.33
CA ALA A 82 -15.88 -19.64 0.30
C ALA A 82 -15.75 -20.83 -0.67
N LYS A 83 -16.75 -21.03 -1.55
CA LYS A 83 -16.72 -22.08 -2.57
C LYS A 83 -15.61 -21.84 -3.59
N PHE A 84 -15.51 -20.61 -4.09
CA PHE A 84 -14.46 -20.18 -5.02
C PHE A 84 -13.08 -20.37 -4.41
N TRP A 85 -12.86 -19.82 -3.21
CA TRP A 85 -11.59 -19.88 -2.52
C TRP A 85 -11.16 -21.32 -2.25
N ARG A 86 -12.06 -22.18 -1.76
CA ARG A 86 -11.74 -23.61 -1.55
C ARG A 86 -11.27 -24.28 -2.84
N SER A 87 -11.92 -23.97 -3.97
CA SER A 87 -11.55 -24.50 -5.28
C SER A 87 -10.20 -23.97 -5.73
N LEU A 88 -9.96 -22.66 -5.64
CA LEU A 88 -8.70 -22.03 -6.05
C LEU A 88 -7.54 -22.48 -5.17
N TYR A 89 -7.72 -22.43 -3.85
CA TYR A 89 -6.72 -22.80 -2.86
C TYR A 89 -6.24 -24.24 -3.03
N GLN A 90 -7.15 -25.18 -3.32
CA GLN A 90 -6.76 -26.55 -3.63
C GLN A 90 -5.84 -26.64 -4.85
N ILE A 91 -6.12 -25.87 -5.90
CA ILE A 91 -5.28 -25.84 -7.11
C ILE A 91 -3.95 -25.14 -6.84
N ILE A 92 -3.93 -24.08 -6.03
CA ILE A 92 -2.69 -23.43 -5.57
C ILE A 92 -1.80 -24.47 -4.87
N LEU A 93 -2.32 -25.20 -3.88
CA LEU A 93 -1.56 -26.20 -3.13
C LEU A 93 -1.10 -27.39 -3.99
N ASN A 94 -1.94 -27.86 -4.91
CA ASN A 94 -1.58 -28.94 -5.83
C ASN A 94 -0.43 -28.56 -6.77
N ASN A 95 -0.22 -27.26 -6.97
CA ASN A 95 0.79 -26.69 -7.84
C ASN A 95 1.87 -25.96 -7.03
N ASP A 96 2.19 -26.43 -5.84
CA ASP A 96 3.36 -25.98 -5.10
C ASP A 96 4.64 -26.30 -5.89
N PRO A 97 5.49 -25.31 -6.21
CA PRO A 97 6.76 -25.58 -6.88
C PRO A 97 7.67 -26.56 -6.14
N ASN A 98 7.57 -26.68 -4.82
CA ASN A 98 8.39 -27.56 -3.98
C ASN A 98 9.90 -27.38 -4.27
N CYS A 99 10.33 -26.12 -4.44
CA CYS A 99 11.72 -25.82 -4.69
C CYS A 99 12.58 -26.18 -3.48
N ARG A 100 13.81 -26.65 -3.72
CA ARG A 100 14.76 -26.95 -2.63
C ARG A 100 15.32 -25.67 -2.03
N ASN A 101 15.61 -24.71 -2.90
CA ASN A 101 16.18 -23.41 -2.55
C ASN A 101 15.26 -22.30 -3.07
N ALA A 102 15.13 -21.23 -2.30
CA ALA A 102 14.57 -19.98 -2.80
C ALA A 102 15.57 -19.31 -3.77
N PRO A 103 15.11 -18.40 -4.66
CA PRO A 103 16.01 -17.59 -5.46
C PRO A 103 17.00 -16.83 -4.56
N ASP A 104 18.30 -17.02 -4.78
CA ASP A 104 19.35 -16.49 -3.91
C ASP A 104 20.05 -15.28 -4.56
N PRO A 105 20.12 -14.12 -3.90
CA PRO A 105 20.91 -12.99 -4.38
C PRO A 105 22.42 -13.31 -4.37
N VAL A 106 23.01 -13.47 -5.56
CA VAL A 106 24.43 -13.83 -5.71
C VAL A 106 25.31 -12.67 -6.16
N VAL A 107 24.69 -11.56 -6.58
CA VAL A 107 25.41 -10.33 -6.95
C VAL A 107 25.11 -9.27 -5.89
N PRO A 108 26.14 -8.65 -5.27
CA PRO A 108 25.94 -7.56 -4.31
C PRO A 108 25.64 -6.25 -5.06
N GLN A 109 24.50 -6.20 -5.75
CA GLN A 109 24.04 -5.05 -6.50
C GLN A 109 22.71 -4.58 -5.91
N LYS A 110 22.64 -3.29 -5.56
CA LYS A 110 21.36 -2.64 -5.27
C LYS A 110 20.68 -2.24 -6.58
N LEU A 111 19.37 -2.45 -6.64
CA LEU A 111 18.52 -2.14 -7.80
C LEU A 111 17.63 -0.91 -7.54
N ASP A 112 18.13 0.04 -6.74
CA ASP A 112 17.57 1.38 -6.50
C ASP A 112 17.84 2.33 -7.68
N ILE A 113 17.55 1.86 -8.90
CA ILE A 113 17.80 2.58 -10.15
C ILE A 113 16.48 3.21 -10.61
N GLY A 114 16.45 4.54 -10.72
CA GLY A 114 15.29 5.25 -11.27
C GLY A 114 15.04 4.92 -12.75
N PHE A 115 13.77 4.85 -13.13
CA PHE A 115 13.37 4.61 -14.52
C PHE A 115 13.72 5.80 -15.42
N ASP A 116 14.31 5.51 -16.59
CA ASP A 116 14.66 6.49 -17.62
C ASP A 116 14.27 5.94 -19.00
N PRO A 117 13.22 6.47 -19.65
CA PRO A 117 12.72 5.97 -20.93
C PRO A 117 13.70 6.24 -22.10
N THR A 118 14.70 7.10 -21.91
CA THR A 118 15.72 7.39 -22.94
C THR A 118 16.85 6.36 -22.97
N ARG A 119 16.94 5.50 -21.95
CA ARG A 119 18.05 4.54 -21.78
C ARG A 119 17.56 3.10 -21.79
N ASN A 120 17.88 2.37 -22.85
CA ASN A 120 17.67 0.92 -22.89
C ASN A 120 18.83 0.19 -22.18
N ARG A 121 18.67 -0.05 -20.88
CA ARG A 121 19.64 -0.78 -20.05
C ARG A 121 19.46 -2.31 -20.23
N PRO A 122 20.51 -3.12 -20.00
CA PRO A 122 20.36 -4.57 -19.97
C PRO A 122 19.51 -5.01 -18.76
N ARG A 123 18.79 -6.12 -18.93
CA ARG A 123 18.02 -6.73 -17.84
C ARG A 123 18.95 -7.21 -16.72
N PRO A 124 18.69 -6.84 -15.45
CA PRO A 124 19.47 -7.35 -14.34
C PRO A 124 19.21 -8.84 -14.16
N ASP A 125 20.27 -9.56 -13.78
CA ASP A 125 20.21 -10.97 -13.43
C ASP A 125 21.12 -11.17 -12.20
N VAL A 126 20.57 -10.87 -11.03
CA VAL A 126 21.32 -10.84 -9.75
C VAL A 126 21.01 -12.04 -8.87
N LEU A 127 20.11 -12.91 -9.31
CA LEU A 127 19.68 -14.11 -8.61
C LEU A 127 20.37 -15.36 -9.16
N TYR A 128 20.47 -16.37 -8.31
CA TYR A 128 20.79 -17.73 -8.71
C TYR A 128 19.65 -18.68 -8.38
N MET A 129 19.37 -19.59 -9.30
CA MET A 129 18.47 -20.71 -9.10
C MET A 129 19.04 -21.99 -9.71
N ASP A 130 18.86 -23.11 -8.99
CA ASP A 130 19.19 -24.42 -9.53
C ASP A 130 18.32 -24.74 -10.75
N THR A 131 18.90 -25.29 -11.82
CA THR A 131 18.15 -25.71 -13.03
C THR A 131 16.99 -26.65 -12.70
N ALA A 132 17.14 -27.47 -11.65
CA ALA A 132 16.07 -28.35 -11.18
C ALA A 132 14.91 -27.57 -10.53
N ASP A 133 15.18 -26.47 -9.82
CA ASP A 133 14.16 -25.59 -9.24
C ASP A 133 13.47 -24.76 -10.33
N ILE A 134 14.21 -24.25 -11.31
CA ILE A 134 13.63 -23.58 -12.48
C ILE A 134 12.65 -24.52 -13.21
N LYS A 135 13.05 -25.78 -13.43
CA LYS A 135 12.19 -26.80 -14.04
C LYS A 135 10.94 -27.07 -13.21
N ARG A 136 11.08 -27.24 -11.89
CA ARG A 136 9.97 -27.43 -10.94
C ARG A 136 8.97 -26.27 -11.00
N MET A 137 9.46 -25.03 -10.92
CA MET A 137 8.63 -23.84 -11.02
C MET A 137 7.91 -23.75 -12.36
N ARG A 138 8.59 -24.03 -13.48
CA ARG A 138 7.99 -24.01 -14.82
C ARG A 138 6.88 -25.06 -14.97
N GLU A 139 7.08 -26.25 -14.42
CA GLU A 139 6.07 -27.32 -14.40
C GLU A 139 4.88 -26.93 -13.54
N ALA A 140 5.12 -26.48 -12.31
CA ALA A 140 4.08 -26.02 -11.38
C ALA A 140 3.26 -24.86 -11.96
N HIS A 141 3.92 -23.86 -12.57
CA HIS A 141 3.27 -22.75 -13.26
C HIS A 141 2.38 -23.24 -14.41
N SER A 142 2.93 -24.10 -15.29
CA SER A 142 2.19 -24.63 -16.44
C SER A 142 0.97 -25.46 -16.01
N ASN A 143 1.13 -26.25 -14.95
CA ASN A 143 0.05 -27.06 -14.39
C ASN A 143 -1.02 -26.17 -13.74
N PHE A 144 -0.63 -25.16 -12.96
CA PHE A 144 -1.57 -24.18 -12.40
C PHE A 144 -2.39 -23.48 -13.48
N VAL A 145 -1.75 -22.99 -14.54
CA VAL A 145 -2.41 -22.33 -15.68
C VAL A 145 -3.38 -23.27 -16.41
N SER A 146 -3.09 -24.57 -16.44
CA SER A 146 -4.00 -25.59 -16.97
C SER A 146 -5.18 -25.85 -16.03
N ASP A 147 -4.90 -26.09 -14.75
CA ASP A 147 -5.85 -26.52 -13.74
C ASP A 147 -6.86 -25.42 -13.36
N MET A 148 -6.45 -24.14 -13.40
CA MET A 148 -7.31 -23.01 -13.05
C MET A 148 -8.55 -22.90 -13.95
N ARG A 149 -8.55 -23.55 -15.12
CA ARG A 149 -9.73 -23.63 -16.02
C ARG A 149 -10.90 -24.39 -15.39
N GLY A 150 -10.64 -25.27 -14.43
CA GLY A 150 -11.64 -26.03 -13.68
C GLY A 150 -12.08 -25.36 -12.37
N VAL A 151 -11.52 -24.21 -12.03
CA VAL A 151 -11.87 -23.50 -10.80
C VAL A 151 -13.27 -22.88 -10.94
N THR A 152 -14.01 -22.84 -9.83
CA THR A 152 -15.30 -22.14 -9.78
C THR A 152 -15.13 -20.68 -10.22
N SER A 153 -16.14 -20.07 -10.85
CA SER A 153 -16.06 -18.66 -11.26
C SER A 153 -15.76 -17.72 -10.09
N VAL A 154 -14.93 -16.70 -10.34
CA VAL A 154 -14.67 -15.62 -9.38
C VAL A 154 -16.00 -14.95 -9.03
N PRO A 155 -16.37 -14.84 -7.74
CA PRO A 155 -17.65 -14.28 -7.34
C PRO A 155 -17.61 -12.75 -7.37
N TYR A 156 -18.65 -12.17 -7.97
CA TYR A 156 -18.95 -10.74 -7.97
C TYR A 156 -20.43 -10.52 -8.34
N GLU A 157 -20.92 -9.31 -8.12
CA GLU A 157 -22.23 -8.83 -8.55
C GLU A 157 -22.11 -8.20 -9.95
N PRO A 158 -22.78 -8.75 -10.98
CA PRO A 158 -22.60 -8.27 -12.35
C PRO A 158 -22.95 -6.79 -12.55
N GLY A 159 -22.15 -6.08 -13.35
CA GLY A 159 -22.35 -4.67 -13.68
C GLY A 159 -22.08 -3.68 -12.53
N THR A 160 -21.49 -4.13 -11.43
CA THR A 160 -21.15 -3.28 -10.28
C THR A 160 -19.71 -2.78 -10.35
N ARG A 161 -19.49 -1.57 -9.84
CA ARG A 161 -18.20 -0.90 -9.71
C ARG A 161 -17.98 -0.47 -8.28
N GLY A 162 -16.75 -0.52 -7.82
CA GLY A 162 -16.41 0.00 -6.51
C GLY A 162 -14.93 -0.07 -6.21
N ILE A 163 -14.60 0.34 -4.99
CA ILE A 163 -13.23 0.46 -4.53
C ILE A 163 -12.98 -0.60 -3.47
N ALA A 164 -11.86 -1.30 -3.58
CA ALA A 164 -11.39 -2.23 -2.55
C ALA A 164 -10.15 -1.63 -1.88
N LEU A 165 -10.12 -1.66 -0.54
CA LEU A 165 -8.93 -1.30 0.23
C LEU A 165 -8.59 -2.43 1.20
N THR A 166 -7.33 -2.47 1.61
CA THR A 166 -6.89 -3.27 2.76
C THR A 166 -6.55 -2.34 3.91
N GLY A 167 -7.00 -2.67 5.12
CA GLY A 167 -6.70 -1.90 6.32
C GLY A 167 -6.25 -2.79 7.46
N GLY A 168 -5.08 -2.52 8.01
CA GLY A 168 -4.74 -2.93 9.38
C GLY A 168 -5.27 -1.92 10.40
N PHE A 169 -5.41 -2.34 11.64
CA PHE A 169 -5.83 -1.54 12.79
C PHE A 169 -5.09 -0.20 12.83
N ASN A 170 -3.75 -0.26 12.76
CA ASN A 170 -2.87 0.92 12.77
C ASN A 170 -2.99 1.83 11.53
N GLN A 171 -3.61 1.35 10.45
CA GLN A 171 -3.82 2.11 9.22
C GLN A 171 -5.19 2.80 9.16
N LEU A 172 -6.14 2.41 10.02
CA LEU A 172 -7.52 2.93 10.01
C LEU A 172 -7.61 4.47 10.04
N PRO A 173 -6.79 5.21 10.82
CA PRO A 173 -6.84 6.67 10.78
C PRO A 173 -6.52 7.25 9.41
N VAL A 174 -5.46 6.75 8.76
CA VAL A 174 -5.04 7.22 7.44
C VAL A 174 -6.03 6.78 6.36
N LEU A 175 -6.59 5.58 6.50
CA LEU A 175 -7.66 5.08 5.63
C LEU A 175 -8.88 6.01 5.66
N VAL A 176 -9.34 6.43 6.84
CA VAL A 176 -10.46 7.36 6.97
C VAL A 176 -10.14 8.70 6.28
N ILE A 177 -8.91 9.21 6.42
CA ILE A 177 -8.49 10.44 5.72
C ILE A 177 -8.55 10.25 4.20
N SER A 178 -8.01 9.16 3.66
CA SER A 178 -8.04 8.86 2.22
C SER A 178 -9.47 8.72 1.70
N LEU A 179 -10.37 8.10 2.46
CA LEU A 179 -11.79 8.03 2.10
C LEU A 179 -12.48 9.39 2.13
N ARG A 180 -12.16 10.26 3.09
CA ARG A 180 -12.67 11.64 3.10
C ARG A 180 -12.18 12.42 1.88
N MET A 181 -10.92 12.22 1.48
CA MET A 181 -10.39 12.77 0.23
C MET A 181 -11.12 12.24 -1.00
N LEU A 182 -11.41 10.95 -1.07
CA LEU A 182 -12.27 10.39 -2.11
C LEU A 182 -13.65 11.08 -2.13
N ARG A 183 -14.30 11.27 -0.97
CA ARG A 183 -15.62 11.93 -0.92
C ARG A 183 -15.57 13.40 -1.31
N ARG A 184 -14.45 14.10 -1.10
CA ARG A 184 -14.24 15.47 -1.60
C ARG A 184 -14.27 15.58 -3.12
N THR A 185 -13.98 14.50 -3.84
CA THR A 185 -14.09 14.47 -5.30
C THR A 185 -15.53 14.47 -5.79
N GLY A 186 -16.50 14.25 -4.89
CA GLY A 186 -17.91 14.02 -5.22
C GLY A 186 -18.24 12.56 -5.53
N SER A 187 -17.26 11.66 -5.49
CA SER A 187 -17.47 10.24 -5.77
C SER A 187 -18.37 9.58 -4.73
N ASP A 188 -19.40 8.88 -5.21
CA ASP A 188 -20.27 8.02 -4.41
C ASP A 188 -20.02 6.52 -4.68
N LEU A 189 -18.85 6.19 -5.23
CA LEU A 189 -18.48 4.78 -5.42
C LEU A 189 -18.46 4.06 -4.06
N PRO A 190 -19.11 2.90 -3.96
CA PRO A 190 -19.10 2.10 -2.73
C PRO A 190 -17.69 1.56 -2.48
N VAL A 191 -17.34 1.48 -1.20
CA VAL A 191 -16.03 1.05 -0.74
C VAL A 191 -16.12 -0.20 0.12
N GLU A 192 -15.28 -1.19 -0.18
CA GLU A 192 -15.08 -2.37 0.65
C GLU A 192 -13.68 -2.36 1.28
N VAL A 193 -13.64 -2.22 2.60
CA VAL A 193 -12.42 -2.24 3.40
C VAL A 193 -12.22 -3.64 3.96
N PHE A 194 -11.19 -4.34 3.51
CA PHE A 194 -10.84 -5.65 4.01
C PHE A 194 -9.84 -5.55 5.15
N VAL A 195 -10.18 -6.14 6.29
CA VAL A 195 -9.28 -6.30 7.45
C VAL A 195 -9.05 -7.80 7.70
N THR A 196 -7.91 -8.15 8.29
CA THR A 196 -7.47 -9.55 8.41
C THR A 196 -8.42 -10.42 9.22
N ASP A 197 -8.64 -10.03 10.47
CA ASP A 197 -9.47 -10.72 11.45
C ASP A 197 -9.93 -9.74 12.54
N GLU A 198 -10.60 -10.26 13.56
CA GLU A 198 -11.16 -9.47 14.67
C GLU A 198 -10.11 -8.66 15.44
N SER A 199 -8.82 -8.99 15.37
CA SER A 199 -7.75 -8.20 15.99
C SER A 199 -7.43 -6.91 15.24
N GLU A 200 -7.74 -6.88 13.94
CA GLU A 200 -7.59 -5.69 13.09
C GLU A 200 -8.90 -4.88 12.99
N TRP A 201 -9.97 -5.37 13.62
CA TRP A 201 -11.29 -4.75 13.62
C TRP A 201 -11.41 -3.68 14.70
N ASP A 202 -12.01 -2.54 14.34
CA ASP A 202 -12.39 -1.47 15.27
C ASP A 202 -13.89 -1.23 15.16
N ASP A 203 -14.63 -1.50 16.22
CA ASP A 203 -16.10 -1.47 16.21
C ASP A 203 -16.66 -0.09 15.85
N GLU A 204 -16.10 0.99 16.37
CA GLU A 204 -16.60 2.35 16.09
C GLU A 204 -16.31 2.72 14.64
N ILE A 205 -15.08 2.45 14.19
CA ILE A 205 -14.68 2.79 12.82
C ILE A 205 -15.44 1.95 11.79
N CYS A 206 -15.53 0.64 11.99
CA CYS A 206 -16.15 -0.28 11.04
C CYS A 206 -17.68 -0.25 11.03
N ARG A 207 -18.34 0.09 12.15
CA ARG A 207 -19.81 0.09 12.24
C ARG A 207 -20.45 1.47 12.15
N THR A 208 -19.70 2.54 12.44
CA THR A 208 -20.24 3.90 12.45
C THR A 208 -19.55 4.78 11.41
N VAL A 209 -18.23 4.94 11.50
CA VAL A 209 -17.50 5.94 10.70
C VAL A 209 -17.45 5.55 9.22
N LEU A 210 -17.04 4.34 8.89
CA LEU A 210 -16.93 3.87 7.50
C LEU A 210 -18.29 3.81 6.79
N PRO A 211 -19.37 3.28 7.40
CA PRO A 211 -20.70 3.34 6.80
C PRO A 211 -21.19 4.75 6.47
N ALA A 212 -20.86 5.75 7.31
CA ALA A 212 -21.19 7.15 7.01
C ALA A 212 -20.45 7.71 5.79
N LEU A 213 -19.34 7.07 5.38
CA LEU A 213 -18.55 7.40 4.20
C LEU A 213 -18.86 6.47 3.02
N ASN A 214 -20.01 5.79 2.99
CA ASN A 214 -20.38 4.79 1.97
C ASN A 214 -19.30 3.70 1.81
N ALA A 215 -18.77 3.24 2.94
CA ALA A 215 -17.78 2.17 3.05
C ALA A 215 -18.24 1.10 4.03
N LYS A 216 -17.83 -0.15 3.84
CA LYS A 216 -18.09 -1.25 4.80
C LYS A 216 -16.83 -2.06 5.07
N CYS A 217 -16.66 -2.49 6.31
CA CYS A 217 -15.61 -3.43 6.68
C CYS A 217 -16.02 -4.88 6.37
N LEU A 218 -15.08 -5.67 5.88
CA LEU A 218 -15.20 -7.09 5.63
C LEU A 218 -13.98 -7.81 6.22
N LEU A 219 -14.18 -9.02 6.75
CA LEU A 219 -13.12 -9.84 7.33
C LEU A 219 -12.65 -10.89 6.32
N PHE A 220 -11.33 -10.97 6.09
CA PHE A 220 -10.76 -12.10 5.35
C PHE A 220 -10.99 -13.42 6.09
N SER A 221 -10.86 -13.41 7.42
CA SER A 221 -11.05 -14.59 8.27
C SER A 221 -12.44 -15.22 8.10
N ASP A 222 -13.51 -14.43 7.92
CA ASP A 222 -14.85 -14.96 7.66
C ASP A 222 -14.89 -15.83 6.40
N ILE A 223 -14.24 -15.36 5.33
CA ILE A 223 -14.18 -16.07 4.04
C ILE A 223 -13.39 -17.36 4.19
N PHE A 224 -12.23 -17.31 4.86
CA PHE A 224 -11.37 -18.47 5.07
C PHE A 224 -12.01 -19.52 6.01
N HIS A 225 -12.70 -19.08 7.06
CA HIS A 225 -13.47 -19.95 7.94
C HIS A 225 -14.63 -20.60 7.19
N ALA A 226 -15.40 -19.85 6.42
CA ALA A 226 -16.48 -20.39 5.59
C ALA A 226 -15.96 -21.37 4.51
N ALA A 227 -14.75 -21.14 4.00
CA ALA A 227 -14.07 -22.04 3.07
C ALA A 227 -13.54 -23.31 3.74
N ASN A 228 -13.41 -23.31 5.07
CA ASN A 228 -12.71 -24.33 5.86
C ASN A 228 -11.24 -24.50 5.41
N THR A 229 -10.55 -23.36 5.21
CA THR A 229 -9.14 -23.32 4.79
C THR A 229 -8.33 -22.65 5.89
N GLY A 230 -7.30 -23.33 6.42
CA GLY A 230 -6.41 -22.80 7.47
C GLY A 230 -5.34 -21.84 6.96
N VAL A 231 -5.70 -20.96 6.03
CA VAL A 231 -4.75 -20.08 5.35
C VAL A 231 -4.36 -18.94 6.27
N ALA A 232 -3.06 -18.74 6.43
CA ALA A 232 -2.49 -17.51 6.92
C ALA A 232 -1.94 -16.73 5.72
N ILE A 233 -2.54 -15.57 5.43
CA ILE A 233 -1.98 -14.58 4.50
C ILE A 233 -1.35 -13.46 5.30
N GLY A 234 -0.36 -12.77 4.74
CA GLY A 234 0.28 -11.62 5.37
C GLY A 234 0.72 -10.55 4.39
N HIS A 235 0.99 -9.36 4.92
CA HIS A 235 1.56 -8.21 4.22
C HIS A 235 1.00 -8.00 2.80
N PHE A 236 1.85 -8.11 1.76
CA PHE A 236 1.51 -7.82 0.37
C PHE A 236 0.41 -8.72 -0.23
N GLN A 237 0.13 -9.87 0.40
CA GLN A 237 -0.89 -10.80 -0.08
C GLN A 237 -2.33 -10.28 0.13
N PHE A 238 -2.54 -9.28 0.99
CA PHE A 238 -3.89 -8.77 1.27
C PHE A 238 -4.53 -8.10 0.05
N LYS A 239 -3.75 -7.35 -0.74
CA LYS A 239 -4.25 -6.56 -1.88
C LYS A 239 -4.93 -7.43 -2.94
N ILE A 240 -4.26 -8.50 -3.36
CA ILE A 240 -4.82 -9.44 -4.33
C ILE A 240 -6.08 -10.14 -3.80
N MET A 241 -6.13 -10.43 -2.49
CA MET A 241 -7.30 -11.05 -1.85
C MET A 241 -8.46 -10.07 -1.77
N ALA A 242 -8.21 -8.78 -1.51
CA ALA A 242 -9.24 -7.74 -1.54
C ALA A 242 -9.87 -7.63 -2.94
N VAL A 243 -9.05 -7.64 -4.01
CA VAL A 243 -9.57 -7.66 -5.39
C VAL A 243 -10.34 -8.94 -5.66
N LEU A 244 -9.84 -10.12 -5.27
CA LEU A 244 -10.55 -11.39 -5.50
C LEU A 244 -11.92 -11.42 -4.80
N PHE A 245 -11.97 -11.00 -3.54
CA PHE A 245 -13.14 -11.16 -2.69
C PHE A 245 -14.09 -9.97 -2.70
N SER A 246 -13.73 -8.83 -3.28
CA SER A 246 -14.67 -7.72 -3.39
C SER A 246 -15.95 -8.12 -4.12
N SER A 247 -17.07 -7.48 -3.81
CA SER A 247 -18.33 -7.76 -4.50
C SER A 247 -18.39 -7.20 -5.93
N PHE A 248 -17.49 -6.30 -6.29
CA PHE A 248 -17.56 -5.58 -7.56
C PHE A 248 -17.10 -6.40 -8.77
N GLU A 249 -17.75 -6.22 -9.92
CA GLU A 249 -17.28 -6.75 -11.20
C GLU A 249 -16.04 -5.98 -11.67
N GLU A 250 -16.05 -4.66 -11.51
CA GLU A 250 -14.94 -3.77 -11.83
C GLU A 250 -14.46 -3.06 -10.55
N VAL A 251 -13.17 -3.19 -10.26
CA VAL A 251 -12.57 -2.81 -8.97
C VAL A 251 -11.49 -1.78 -9.21
N LEU A 252 -11.49 -0.70 -8.43
CA LEU A 252 -10.30 0.11 -8.19
C LEU A 252 -9.73 -0.30 -6.83
N LEU A 253 -8.59 -0.98 -6.82
CA LEU A 253 -7.82 -1.26 -5.61
C LEU A 253 -7.08 0.02 -5.21
N LEU A 254 -7.16 0.41 -3.95
CA LEU A 254 -6.36 1.50 -3.37
C LEU A 254 -5.68 1.06 -2.07
N ASP A 255 -4.47 1.56 -1.86
CA ASP A 255 -3.83 1.55 -0.54
C ASP A 255 -4.57 2.46 0.45
N SER A 256 -4.41 2.17 1.75
CA SER A 256 -5.03 2.96 2.82
C SER A 256 -4.66 4.45 2.80
N ASP A 257 -3.55 4.78 2.16
CA ASP A 257 -2.95 6.11 2.07
C ASP A 257 -2.79 6.58 0.63
N ALA A 258 -3.56 6.00 -0.29
CA ALA A 258 -3.73 6.47 -1.66
C ALA A 258 -5.15 6.99 -1.87
N PHE A 259 -5.29 8.11 -2.57
CA PHE A 259 -6.60 8.70 -2.87
C PHE A 259 -6.59 9.44 -4.22
N PRO A 260 -7.73 9.46 -4.92
CA PRO A 260 -7.86 10.24 -6.14
C PRO A 260 -8.09 11.73 -5.82
N VAL A 261 -7.65 12.59 -6.72
CA VAL A 261 -7.88 14.05 -6.66
C VAL A 261 -9.11 14.48 -7.46
N GLN A 262 -9.67 13.57 -8.28
CA GLN A 262 -10.87 13.73 -9.10
C GLN A 262 -11.78 12.49 -8.95
N ASP A 263 -13.05 12.55 -9.36
CA ASP A 263 -13.96 11.39 -9.25
C ASP A 263 -13.44 10.24 -10.13
N PRO A 264 -13.17 9.03 -9.59
CA PRO A 264 -12.66 7.91 -10.37
C PRO A 264 -13.71 7.17 -11.19
N LEU A 265 -15.02 7.49 -11.07
CA LEU A 265 -16.06 6.81 -11.85
C LEU A 265 -15.81 6.81 -13.37
N PRO A 266 -15.41 7.92 -14.02
CA PRO A 266 -15.12 7.95 -15.46
C PRO A 266 -14.01 7.00 -15.89
N LEU A 267 -13.05 6.67 -15.01
CA LEU A 267 -11.96 5.74 -15.33
C LEU A 267 -12.49 4.34 -15.71
N PHE A 268 -13.66 3.95 -15.19
CA PHE A 268 -14.30 2.68 -15.52
C PHE A 268 -15.04 2.69 -16.87
N GLU A 269 -15.40 3.87 -17.37
CA GLU A 269 -16.29 4.03 -18.53
C GLU A 269 -15.53 4.29 -19.83
N GLU A 270 -14.30 4.78 -19.69
CA GLU A 270 -13.49 5.26 -20.78
C GLU A 270 -12.32 4.32 -21.12
N GLU A 271 -11.68 4.59 -22.25
CA GLU A 271 -10.39 3.98 -22.55
C GLU A 271 -9.31 4.55 -21.62
N PRO A 272 -8.32 3.75 -21.20
CA PRO A 272 -8.01 2.41 -21.69
C PRO A 272 -8.71 1.25 -20.96
N PHE A 273 -9.42 1.51 -19.86
CA PHE A 273 -10.01 0.45 -19.04
C PHE A 273 -11.07 -0.35 -19.82
N LYS A 274 -11.87 0.34 -20.64
CA LYS A 274 -12.92 -0.27 -21.44
C LYS A 274 -12.41 -1.35 -22.39
N SER A 275 -11.25 -1.20 -23.02
CA SER A 275 -10.68 -2.24 -23.89
C SER A 275 -9.77 -3.22 -23.16
N HIS A 276 -8.99 -2.76 -22.17
CA HIS A 276 -7.99 -3.60 -21.51
C HIS A 276 -8.62 -4.35 -20.33
N GLY A 277 -9.24 -3.65 -19.39
CA GLY A 277 -9.79 -4.22 -18.16
C GLY A 277 -8.77 -4.35 -17.01
N LEU A 278 -7.49 -4.08 -17.26
CA LEU A 278 -6.46 -3.95 -16.23
C LEU A 278 -5.66 -2.68 -16.51
N ILE A 279 -5.61 -1.78 -15.52
CA ILE A 279 -4.72 -0.61 -15.54
C ILE A 279 -3.78 -0.69 -14.34
N VAL A 280 -2.49 -0.47 -14.60
CA VAL A 280 -1.44 -0.37 -13.58
C VAL A 280 -0.71 0.97 -13.72
N TRP A 281 -0.30 1.53 -12.59
CA TRP A 281 0.45 2.80 -12.55
C TRP A 281 1.94 2.56 -12.30
N PRO A 282 2.81 3.48 -12.79
CA PRO A 282 4.25 3.35 -12.62
C PRO A 282 4.70 3.71 -11.20
N ASP A 283 5.73 3.02 -10.73
CA ASP A 283 6.60 3.38 -9.62
C ASP A 283 7.85 4.12 -10.17
N PHE A 284 8.71 4.62 -9.29
CA PHE A 284 9.92 5.38 -9.65
C PHE A 284 10.98 4.52 -10.33
N TRP A 285 10.94 3.21 -10.12
CA TRP A 285 12.07 2.33 -10.39
C TRP A 285 12.02 1.70 -11.76
N TYR A 286 13.22 1.43 -12.26
CA TYR A 286 13.47 0.63 -13.44
C TYR A 286 12.98 -0.82 -13.24
N PRO A 287 12.37 -1.47 -14.27
CA PRO A 287 11.90 -2.85 -14.15
C PRO A 287 13.04 -3.84 -13.92
N SER A 288 12.90 -4.70 -12.92
CA SER A 288 13.97 -5.55 -12.41
C SER A 288 13.61 -7.03 -12.38
N GLU A 289 12.69 -7.50 -13.22
CA GLU A 289 12.31 -8.91 -13.24
C GLU A 289 13.46 -9.79 -13.73
N SER A 290 13.67 -10.92 -13.06
CA SER A 290 14.70 -11.91 -13.39
C SER A 290 14.39 -12.63 -14.71
N PRO A 291 15.40 -12.92 -15.55
CA PRO A 291 15.29 -13.83 -16.69
C PRO A 291 14.60 -15.17 -16.36
N TYR A 292 14.79 -15.69 -15.15
CA TYR A 292 14.18 -16.95 -14.71
C TYR A 292 12.65 -16.88 -14.68
N TYR A 293 12.07 -15.74 -14.29
CA TYR A 293 10.60 -15.58 -14.31
C TYR A 293 10.05 -15.79 -15.72
N PHE A 294 10.70 -15.20 -16.73
CA PHE A 294 10.24 -15.31 -18.11
C PHE A 294 10.40 -16.73 -18.67
N GLU A 295 11.45 -17.45 -18.28
CA GLU A 295 11.58 -18.88 -18.60
C GLU A 295 10.47 -19.72 -17.96
N ILE A 296 10.18 -19.47 -16.68
CA ILE A 296 9.15 -20.17 -15.90
C ILE A 296 7.76 -19.91 -16.49
N ALA A 297 7.44 -18.65 -16.79
CA ALA A 297 6.15 -18.22 -17.32
C ALA A 297 6.01 -18.39 -18.85
N LYS A 298 7.07 -18.85 -19.54
CA LYS A 298 7.14 -19.04 -21.00
C LYS A 298 6.79 -17.77 -21.78
N ILE A 299 7.38 -16.65 -21.37
CA ILE A 299 7.26 -15.36 -22.04
C ILE A 299 8.48 -15.19 -22.96
N ASP A 300 8.28 -15.42 -24.25
CA ASP A 300 9.37 -15.40 -25.24
C ASP A 300 9.73 -13.98 -25.71
N SER A 301 8.78 -13.06 -25.69
CA SER A 301 8.96 -11.67 -26.12
C SER A 301 9.13 -10.78 -24.91
N LEU A 302 10.37 -10.51 -24.53
CA LEU A 302 10.68 -9.60 -23.43
C LEU A 302 10.53 -8.15 -23.87
N PRO A 303 9.71 -7.33 -23.17
CA PRO A 303 9.62 -5.91 -23.49
C PRO A 303 10.97 -5.22 -23.20
N PRO A 304 11.37 -4.22 -24.03
CA PRO A 304 12.45 -3.31 -23.72
C PRO A 304 12.28 -2.67 -22.34
N LEU A 305 13.38 -2.48 -21.62
CA LEU A 305 13.32 -1.99 -20.24
C LEU A 305 13.14 -0.48 -20.11
N ASN A 306 13.16 0.21 -21.24
CA ASN A 306 12.76 1.61 -21.36
C ASN A 306 11.29 1.76 -21.79
N GLU A 307 10.55 0.68 -22.02
CA GLU A 307 9.15 0.74 -22.47
C GLU A 307 8.22 1.30 -21.37
N ARG A 308 8.34 0.77 -20.15
CA ARG A 308 7.59 1.20 -18.96
C ARG A 308 8.45 1.13 -17.70
N ALA A 309 8.08 1.89 -16.67
CA ALA A 309 8.64 1.72 -15.33
C ALA A 309 8.13 0.43 -14.66
N SER A 310 8.70 0.09 -13.50
CA SER A 310 8.09 -0.88 -12.59
C SER A 310 6.70 -0.39 -12.13
N VAL A 311 5.86 -1.32 -11.67
CA VAL A 311 4.49 -1.04 -11.22
C VAL A 311 4.49 -0.58 -9.77
N GLU A 312 3.63 0.38 -9.43
CA GLU A 312 3.23 0.70 -8.06
C GLU A 312 1.84 0.07 -7.81
N SER A 313 1.66 -0.62 -6.67
CA SER A 313 0.38 -1.26 -6.32
C SER A 313 -0.46 -0.48 -5.33
N GLY A 314 -0.09 0.76 -5.03
CA GLY A 314 -0.95 1.74 -4.36
C GLY A 314 -2.29 1.93 -5.06
N GLU A 315 -2.34 1.74 -6.38
CA GLU A 315 -3.55 1.79 -7.17
C GLU A 315 -3.51 0.82 -8.37
N ILE A 316 -4.58 0.03 -8.53
CA ILE A 316 -4.74 -0.89 -9.66
C ILE A 316 -6.21 -0.96 -10.03
N MET A 317 -6.54 -0.88 -11.32
CA MET A 317 -7.90 -1.14 -11.80
C MET A 317 -8.02 -2.53 -12.39
N TYR A 318 -9.12 -3.22 -12.10
CA TYR A 318 -9.33 -4.60 -12.47
C TYR A 318 -10.78 -4.88 -12.89
N SER A 319 -10.98 -5.49 -14.06
CA SER A 319 -12.26 -6.06 -14.48
C SER A 319 -12.20 -7.57 -14.27
N LYS A 320 -12.92 -8.07 -13.26
CA LYS A 320 -12.96 -9.51 -12.96
C LYS A 320 -13.54 -10.30 -14.12
N ALA A 321 -14.50 -9.73 -14.85
CA ALA A 321 -15.07 -10.36 -16.03
C ALA A 321 -14.01 -10.63 -17.11
N LYS A 322 -13.19 -9.62 -17.44
CA LYS A 322 -12.15 -9.72 -18.49
C LYS A 322 -10.91 -10.50 -18.04
N HIS A 323 -10.53 -10.38 -16.77
CA HIS A 323 -9.25 -10.85 -16.24
C HIS A 323 -9.37 -11.92 -15.15
N HIS A 324 -10.47 -12.67 -15.08
CA HIS A 324 -10.65 -13.72 -14.07
C HIS A 324 -9.48 -14.72 -14.00
N LYS A 325 -8.82 -15.03 -15.13
CA LYS A 325 -7.68 -15.97 -15.16
C LYS A 325 -6.39 -15.33 -14.67
N SER A 326 -6.01 -14.15 -15.18
CA SER A 326 -4.83 -13.46 -14.68
C SER A 326 -4.98 -13.05 -13.22
N LEU A 327 -6.20 -12.82 -12.74
CA LEU A 327 -6.47 -12.58 -11.33
C LEU A 327 -6.15 -13.81 -10.47
N MET A 328 -6.57 -15.00 -10.90
CA MET A 328 -6.21 -16.25 -10.22
C MET A 328 -4.71 -16.54 -10.30
N LEU A 329 -4.05 -16.22 -11.41
CA LEU A 329 -2.60 -16.37 -11.56
C LEU A 329 -1.82 -15.38 -10.69
N ALA A 330 -2.27 -14.12 -10.60
CA ALA A 330 -1.71 -13.14 -9.68
C ALA A 330 -1.89 -13.60 -8.22
N ALA A 331 -3.02 -14.25 -7.88
CA ALA A 331 -3.23 -14.87 -6.57
C ALA A 331 -2.21 -15.95 -6.27
N TYR A 332 -1.92 -16.82 -7.24
CA TYR A 332 -0.90 -17.86 -7.12
C TYR A 332 0.50 -17.28 -6.95
N TYR A 333 0.85 -16.23 -7.72
CA TYR A 333 2.11 -15.52 -7.56
C TYR A 333 2.26 -14.89 -6.18
N ASN A 334 1.21 -14.26 -5.66
CA ASN A 334 1.24 -13.69 -4.32
C ASN A 334 1.26 -14.76 -3.23
N PHE A 335 0.55 -15.89 -3.41
CA PHE A 335 0.58 -16.98 -2.43
C PHE A 335 1.99 -17.53 -2.24
N TYR A 336 2.71 -17.76 -3.33
CA TYR A 336 4.11 -18.19 -3.35
C TYR A 336 5.10 -17.02 -3.46
N GLY A 337 4.64 -15.80 -3.18
CA GLY A 337 5.38 -14.55 -3.36
C GLY A 337 6.64 -14.49 -2.51
N PRO A 338 6.50 -14.53 -1.16
CA PRO A 338 7.65 -14.40 -0.26
C PRO A 338 8.73 -15.45 -0.49
N SER A 339 8.35 -16.65 -0.94
CA SER A 339 9.29 -17.76 -1.16
C SER A 339 9.94 -17.73 -2.53
N TYR A 340 9.21 -17.33 -3.58
CA TYR A 340 9.65 -17.51 -4.97
C TYR A 340 9.39 -16.29 -5.84
N TYR A 341 8.13 -15.84 -5.95
CA TYR A 341 7.74 -14.89 -7.00
C TYR A 341 8.15 -13.44 -6.71
N TYR A 342 8.18 -12.98 -5.46
CA TYR A 342 8.60 -11.60 -5.16
C TYR A 342 10.08 -11.39 -5.50
N PRO A 343 11.02 -12.26 -5.08
CA PRO A 343 12.41 -12.17 -5.53
C PRO A 343 12.53 -12.27 -7.05
N LEU A 344 11.80 -13.18 -7.70
CA LEU A 344 11.86 -13.34 -9.16
C LEU A 344 11.39 -12.09 -9.91
N LEU A 345 10.37 -11.40 -9.41
CA LEU A 345 9.76 -10.26 -10.07
C LEU A 345 10.43 -8.92 -9.71
N SER A 346 11.19 -8.83 -8.62
CA SER A 346 11.80 -7.55 -8.19
C SER A 346 13.29 -7.63 -7.91
N GLN A 347 13.85 -8.81 -7.66
CA GLN A 347 15.28 -9.04 -7.40
C GLN A 347 15.84 -8.15 -6.27
N GLY A 348 15.04 -7.87 -5.23
CA GLY A 348 15.39 -7.00 -4.10
C GLY A 348 15.32 -5.51 -4.41
N ALA A 349 14.73 -5.10 -5.54
CA ALA A 349 14.50 -3.69 -5.85
C ALA A 349 13.52 -3.04 -4.86
N PRO A 350 13.55 -1.70 -4.71
CA PRO A 350 12.64 -1.00 -3.81
C PRO A 350 11.16 -1.32 -4.08
N GLY A 351 10.40 -1.52 -3.01
CA GLY A 351 8.99 -1.92 -3.08
C GLY A 351 8.75 -3.39 -3.41
N GLU A 352 9.76 -4.27 -3.34
CA GLU A 352 9.58 -5.71 -3.59
C GLU A 352 8.38 -6.29 -2.81
N GLY A 353 7.49 -6.96 -3.53
CA GLY A 353 6.22 -7.44 -3.03
C GLY A 353 5.25 -7.79 -4.15
N ASP A 354 3.99 -7.44 -3.97
CA ASP A 354 2.88 -7.76 -4.88
C ASP A 354 2.90 -6.97 -6.19
N LYS A 355 3.59 -5.83 -6.26
CA LYS A 355 3.40 -4.82 -7.31
C LYS A 355 3.49 -5.34 -8.75
N GLU A 356 4.49 -6.16 -9.02
CA GLU A 356 4.74 -6.73 -10.35
C GLU A 356 3.81 -7.93 -10.67
N THR A 357 3.16 -8.53 -9.67
CA THR A 357 2.39 -9.77 -9.86
C THR A 357 1.19 -9.60 -10.80
N PHE A 358 0.55 -8.42 -10.79
CA PHE A 358 -0.68 -8.16 -11.54
C PHE A 358 -0.44 -8.08 -13.05
N ALA A 359 0.45 -7.19 -13.48
CA ALA A 359 0.79 -6.99 -14.90
C ALA A 359 1.43 -8.26 -15.48
N TRP A 360 2.32 -8.91 -14.73
CA TRP A 360 3.01 -10.10 -15.22
C TRP A 360 2.14 -11.35 -15.27
N ALA A 361 1.09 -11.45 -14.46
CA ALA A 361 0.08 -12.49 -14.61
C ALA A 361 -0.74 -12.30 -15.91
N ALA A 362 -1.14 -11.08 -16.23
CA ALA A 362 -1.82 -10.76 -17.50
C ALA A 362 -0.90 -11.06 -18.70
N ALA A 363 0.36 -10.64 -18.65
CA ALA A 363 1.35 -10.90 -19.69
C ALA A 363 1.58 -12.41 -19.91
N ALA A 364 1.71 -13.20 -18.83
CA ALA A 364 1.89 -14.66 -18.93
C ALA A 364 0.72 -15.37 -19.61
N LEU A 365 -0.49 -14.81 -19.51
CA LEU A 365 -1.70 -15.32 -20.15
C LEU A 365 -2.05 -14.66 -21.47
N LYS A 366 -1.24 -13.69 -21.92
CA LYS A 366 -1.48 -12.87 -23.12
C LYS A 366 -2.82 -12.11 -23.04
N GLU A 367 -3.20 -11.68 -21.84
CA GLU A 367 -4.34 -10.79 -21.61
C GLU A 367 -3.88 -9.33 -21.72
N PRO A 368 -4.67 -8.44 -22.34
CA PRO A 368 -4.28 -7.05 -22.54
C PRO A 368 -4.33 -6.28 -21.22
N TYR A 369 -3.32 -5.48 -20.93
CA TYR A 369 -3.35 -4.51 -19.82
C TYR A 369 -2.76 -3.19 -20.29
N TYR A 370 -3.12 -2.11 -19.60
CA TYR A 370 -2.54 -0.81 -19.82
C TYR A 370 -1.63 -0.42 -18.66
N ALA A 371 -0.36 -0.13 -18.95
CA ALA A 371 0.54 0.53 -18.02
C ALA A 371 0.56 2.02 -18.35
N VAL A 372 0.26 2.87 -17.37
CA VAL A 372 0.34 4.32 -17.54
C VAL A 372 1.78 4.71 -17.89
N HIS A 373 1.94 5.51 -18.96
CA HIS A 373 3.23 5.83 -19.55
C HIS A 373 3.88 7.06 -18.92
N GLU A 374 3.08 8.07 -18.56
CA GLU A 374 3.59 9.23 -17.84
C GLU A 374 4.18 8.82 -16.49
N ARG A 375 5.41 9.25 -16.24
CA ARG A 375 6.20 8.81 -15.07
C ARG A 375 5.56 9.31 -13.78
N VAL A 376 5.77 8.58 -12.70
CA VAL A 376 5.40 9.04 -11.36
C VAL A 376 6.15 10.31 -10.97
N MET A 377 5.45 11.22 -10.31
CA MET A 377 6.01 12.44 -9.74
C MET A 377 6.24 12.28 -8.25
N SER A 378 7.40 12.71 -7.75
CA SER A 378 7.61 12.85 -6.30
C SER A 378 6.99 14.16 -5.81
N LEU A 379 6.23 14.10 -4.71
CA LEU A 379 5.74 15.26 -4.00
C LEU A 379 6.57 15.48 -2.73
N GLY A 380 7.11 16.68 -2.60
CA GLY A 380 8.05 17.01 -1.54
C GLY A 380 8.67 18.38 -1.74
N ARG A 381 9.43 18.81 -0.73
CA ARG A 381 10.02 20.14 -0.67
C ARG A 381 11.53 20.07 -0.46
N HIS A 382 12.20 21.18 -0.75
CA HIS A 382 13.55 21.42 -0.24
C HIS A 382 13.49 22.06 1.14
N ASP A 383 14.32 21.59 2.07
CA ASP A 383 14.54 22.22 3.36
C ASP A 383 15.47 23.46 3.25
N THR A 384 15.65 24.19 4.36
CA THR A 384 16.54 25.37 4.40
C THR A 384 18.01 25.03 4.06
N ASN A 385 18.44 23.78 4.22
CA ASN A 385 19.77 23.30 3.85
C ASN A 385 19.86 22.84 2.38
N GLY A 386 18.76 22.91 1.64
CA GLY A 386 18.65 22.51 0.24
C GLY A 386 18.39 21.02 0.01
N HIS A 387 18.20 20.20 1.04
CA HIS A 387 17.88 18.79 0.91
C HIS A 387 16.42 18.59 0.50
N TYR A 388 16.18 17.74 -0.51
CA TYR A 388 14.83 17.37 -0.93
C TYR A 388 14.25 16.29 0.00
N LEU A 389 13.04 16.52 0.50
CA LEU A 389 12.27 15.62 1.35
C LEU A 389 10.96 15.24 0.64
N GLY A 390 11.01 14.13 -0.10
CA GLY A 390 9.83 13.50 -0.70
C GLY A 390 9.02 12.75 0.35
N THR A 391 7.70 12.99 0.40
CA THR A 391 6.81 12.32 1.37
C THR A 391 5.52 11.77 0.78
N ALA A 392 5.32 11.97 -0.53
CA ALA A 392 4.26 11.36 -1.29
C ALA A 392 4.70 11.24 -2.75
N MET A 393 3.88 10.56 -3.53
CA MET A 393 3.98 10.53 -4.98
C MET A 393 2.64 10.86 -5.62
N ALA A 394 2.69 11.34 -6.86
CA ALA A 394 1.52 11.64 -7.67
C ALA A 394 1.60 10.93 -9.02
N GLN A 395 0.46 10.40 -9.45
CA GLN A 395 0.33 9.53 -10.60
C GLN A 395 -0.80 10.02 -11.53
N HIS A 396 -0.62 9.77 -12.82
CA HIS A 396 -1.34 10.45 -13.89
C HIS A 396 -2.70 9.81 -14.22
N ASP A 397 -3.58 10.61 -14.82
CA ASP A 397 -4.87 10.18 -15.38
C ASP A 397 -4.64 9.21 -16.55
N PRO A 398 -5.10 7.95 -16.46
CA PRO A 398 -4.87 6.95 -17.49
C PRO A 398 -5.65 7.25 -18.78
N ILE A 399 -6.76 7.99 -18.72
CA ILE A 399 -7.56 8.36 -19.90
C ILE A 399 -6.76 9.36 -20.74
N ALA A 400 -6.28 10.42 -20.10
CA ALA A 400 -5.47 11.44 -20.76
C ALA A 400 -4.13 10.86 -21.24
N ASP A 401 -3.47 10.05 -20.43
CA ASP A 401 -2.21 9.37 -20.77
C ASP A 401 -2.37 8.44 -21.99
N TYR A 402 -3.47 7.69 -22.07
CA TYR A 402 -3.77 6.83 -23.21
C TYR A 402 -4.02 7.62 -24.50
N ALA A 403 -4.82 8.68 -24.42
CA ALA A 403 -5.09 9.55 -25.56
C ALA A 403 -3.79 10.22 -26.07
N PHE A 404 -2.97 10.70 -25.14
CA PHE A 404 -1.69 11.33 -25.43
C PHE A 404 -0.69 10.34 -26.06
N THR A 405 -0.55 9.15 -25.48
CA THR A 405 0.33 8.10 -26.00
C THR A 405 -0.10 7.62 -27.38
N LYS A 406 -1.41 7.54 -27.66
CA LYS A 406 -1.90 7.25 -29.01
C LYS A 406 -1.57 8.33 -30.03
N ALA A 407 -1.60 9.60 -29.64
CA ALA A 407 -1.34 10.71 -30.55
C ALA A 407 0.16 10.91 -30.82
N TYR A 408 1.00 10.71 -29.82
CA TYR A 408 2.42 11.10 -29.86
C TYR A 408 3.40 9.92 -29.76
N GLY A 409 2.91 8.71 -29.51
CA GLY A 409 3.74 7.53 -29.22
C GLY A 409 4.19 7.46 -27.76
N PRO A 410 4.75 6.31 -27.34
CA PRO A 410 5.22 6.09 -25.98
C PRO A 410 6.50 6.89 -25.66
N PRO A 411 6.79 7.18 -24.39
CA PRO A 411 7.89 8.06 -23.98
C PRO A 411 9.26 7.72 -24.58
N HIS A 412 9.58 6.43 -24.70
CA HIS A 412 10.86 5.94 -25.23
C HIS A 412 11.02 6.12 -26.74
N GLU A 413 9.93 6.38 -27.47
CA GLU A 413 9.96 6.71 -28.89
C GLU A 413 10.00 8.22 -29.12
N ARG A 414 9.38 9.01 -28.24
CA ARG A 414 9.33 10.49 -28.32
C ARG A 414 10.69 11.15 -28.09
N ASN A 415 11.48 10.63 -27.15
CA ASN A 415 12.69 11.29 -26.66
C ASN A 415 13.99 10.89 -27.39
N LYS A 416 13.91 10.50 -28.67
CA LYS A 416 15.10 10.10 -29.47
C LYS A 416 15.97 11.29 -29.89
N ASP A 417 15.48 12.53 -29.74
CA ASP A 417 16.20 13.74 -30.07
C ASP A 417 16.63 14.50 -28.79
N GLY A 418 17.90 14.36 -28.42
CA GLY A 418 18.63 15.39 -27.68
C GLY A 418 18.73 15.22 -26.17
N ASP A 419 19.93 14.84 -25.74
CA ASP A 419 20.53 15.20 -24.45
C ASP A 419 20.34 16.70 -24.16
N THR A 420 19.34 17.06 -23.34
CA THR A 420 19.09 18.46 -22.95
C THR A 420 19.94 18.92 -21.76
N GLY A 421 20.86 18.10 -21.22
CA GLY A 421 21.77 18.54 -20.15
C GLY A 421 21.07 19.19 -18.94
N LYS A 422 19.80 18.85 -18.67
CA LYS A 422 19.06 19.31 -17.49
C LYS A 422 19.25 18.29 -16.39
N ASP A 423 20.25 18.53 -15.55
CA ASP A 423 20.43 17.86 -14.27
C ASP A 423 19.25 18.22 -13.35
N ASN A 424 18.16 17.45 -13.48
CA ASN A 424 17.18 17.08 -12.45
C ASN A 424 16.13 16.17 -13.11
N HIS A 425 16.35 14.85 -13.08
CA HIS A 425 15.51 13.83 -13.71
C HIS A 425 14.08 13.66 -13.10
N PHE A 426 13.64 14.61 -12.27
CA PHE A 426 12.32 14.65 -11.62
C PHE A 426 11.41 15.82 -12.08
N ASP A 427 11.90 16.76 -12.89
CA ASP A 427 11.07 17.82 -13.46
C ASP A 427 10.73 17.51 -14.93
N ILE A 428 9.60 16.84 -15.14
CA ILE A 428 9.00 16.58 -16.47
C ILE A 428 8.16 17.80 -16.85
N GLN A 429 8.16 18.19 -18.14
CA GLN A 429 7.27 19.23 -18.65
C GLN A 429 5.90 18.64 -18.99
N GLU A 430 4.84 19.25 -18.45
CA GLU A 430 3.78 18.57 -17.69
C GLU A 430 2.34 18.98 -18.08
N SER A 431 2.12 19.69 -19.19
CA SER A 431 0.87 20.49 -19.31
C SER A 431 -0.40 19.75 -19.74
N ASP A 432 -0.31 18.53 -20.30
CA ASP A 432 -1.45 17.94 -21.04
C ASP A 432 -2.06 16.68 -20.38
N VAL A 433 -1.27 15.92 -19.60
CA VAL A 433 -1.77 14.76 -18.84
C VAL A 433 -1.82 15.13 -17.37
N LYS A 434 -3.02 15.23 -16.81
CA LYS A 434 -3.21 15.69 -15.43
C LYS A 434 -2.88 14.60 -14.42
N LEU A 435 -2.48 15.02 -13.22
CA LEU A 435 -2.37 14.14 -12.06
C LEU A 435 -3.77 13.71 -11.58
N PHE A 436 -3.87 12.45 -11.16
CA PHE A 436 -5.12 11.82 -10.76
C PHE A 436 -5.05 11.21 -9.36
N PHE A 437 -3.95 10.56 -9.01
CA PHE A 437 -3.78 9.91 -7.70
C PHE A 437 -2.66 10.59 -6.91
N ILE A 438 -2.82 10.63 -5.59
CA ILE A 438 -1.75 10.89 -4.64
C ILE A 438 -1.63 9.66 -3.74
N HIS A 439 -0.42 9.13 -3.62
CA HIS A 439 -0.07 8.08 -2.68
C HIS A 439 0.88 8.67 -1.63
N ALA A 440 0.35 8.93 -0.43
CA ALA A 440 1.05 9.54 0.70
C ALA A 440 1.80 8.48 1.53
N ASN A 441 2.66 7.75 0.83
CA ASN A 441 3.19 6.45 1.24
C ASN A 441 4.16 6.50 2.44
N PHE A 442 4.95 7.56 2.57
CA PHE A 442 5.99 7.63 3.61
C PHE A 442 6.33 9.07 4.06
N PRO A 443 6.16 9.40 5.34
CA PRO A 443 5.52 8.57 6.37
C PRO A 443 4.01 8.51 6.20
N LYS A 444 3.38 7.62 6.97
CA LYS A 444 1.92 7.59 7.09
C LYS A 444 1.46 8.87 7.80
N PHE A 445 0.55 9.63 7.18
CA PHE A 445 0.03 10.91 7.68
C PHE A 445 -1.01 10.71 8.81
N ASP A 446 -0.69 9.89 9.81
CA ASP A 446 -1.50 9.72 11.02
C ASP A 446 -1.24 10.90 11.98
N PRO A 447 -2.24 11.73 12.30
CA PRO A 447 -2.07 12.90 13.17
C PRO A 447 -1.56 12.55 14.58
N SER A 448 -1.69 11.30 15.02
CA SER A 448 -1.18 10.82 16.31
C SER A 448 0.31 10.48 16.33
N THR A 449 0.99 10.52 15.17
CA THR A 449 2.42 10.17 15.05
C THR A 449 3.21 11.10 14.11
N ILE A 450 2.56 11.78 13.17
CA ILE A 450 3.23 12.52 12.08
C ILE A 450 4.16 13.63 12.57
N PHE A 451 3.82 14.30 13.69
CA PHE A 451 4.59 15.43 14.22
C PHE A 451 5.92 15.01 14.88
N ASP A 452 6.02 13.75 15.31
CA ASP A 452 7.22 13.18 15.91
C ASP A 452 8.02 12.31 14.91
N HIS A 453 7.56 12.21 13.66
CA HIS A 453 8.18 11.34 12.67
C HIS A 453 9.51 11.91 12.16
N GLU A 454 10.52 11.05 12.08
CA GLU A 454 11.82 11.35 11.50
C GLU A 454 12.00 10.59 10.19
N ILE A 455 12.26 11.32 9.10
CA ILE A 455 12.54 10.73 7.80
C ILE A 455 13.98 10.22 7.83
N LYS A 456 14.17 8.95 7.48
CA LYS A 456 15.49 8.32 7.39
C LYS A 456 15.89 8.10 5.94
N GLY A 457 17.14 8.38 5.62
CA GLY A 457 17.71 8.09 4.30
C GLY A 457 18.12 6.62 4.15
N PHE A 458 18.62 6.25 2.97
CA PHE A 458 19.01 4.86 2.64
C PHE A 458 20.12 4.25 3.51
N SER A 459 20.84 5.05 4.29
CA SER A 459 21.84 4.58 5.26
C SER A 459 21.38 4.79 6.71
N ASP A 460 20.07 4.83 6.94
CA ASP A 460 19.38 4.93 8.24
C ASP A 460 19.65 6.21 9.06
N GLN A 461 20.35 7.19 8.50
CA GLN A 461 20.49 8.52 9.11
C GLN A 461 19.20 9.32 8.99
N VAL A 462 18.88 10.10 10.03
CA VAL A 462 17.80 11.09 9.97
C VAL A 462 18.18 12.17 8.96
N VAL A 463 17.34 12.35 7.94
CA VAL A 463 17.54 13.34 6.87
C VAL A 463 16.59 14.52 6.98
N GLY A 464 15.54 14.42 7.79
CA GLY A 464 14.61 15.52 8.03
C GLY A 464 13.34 15.10 8.76
N ARG A 465 12.37 16.01 8.80
CA ARG A 465 11.02 15.77 9.33
C ARG A 465 9.97 16.12 8.28
N PRO A 466 8.80 15.46 8.26
CA PRO A 466 7.77 15.73 7.26
C PRO A 466 7.18 17.13 7.39
N THR A 467 6.87 17.54 8.61
CA THR A 467 6.11 18.75 8.95
C THR A 467 6.97 19.92 9.43
N GLN A 468 8.27 19.71 9.61
CA GLN A 468 9.20 20.71 10.12
C GLN A 468 10.40 20.87 9.20
N ASP A 469 10.84 22.11 9.02
CA ASP A 469 12.13 22.41 8.42
C ASP A 469 13.25 22.14 9.44
N THR A 470 14.47 21.99 8.97
CA THR A 470 15.71 21.84 9.74
C THR A 470 15.97 22.98 10.73
N ASN A 471 15.40 24.17 10.50
CA ASN A 471 15.44 25.29 11.43
C ASN A 471 14.36 25.23 12.54
N GLY A 472 13.51 24.20 12.53
CA GLY A 472 12.42 23.97 13.50
C GLY A 472 11.08 24.61 13.15
N THR A 473 10.98 25.35 12.04
CA THR A 473 9.72 25.98 11.60
C THR A 473 8.78 24.93 11.02
N ASN A 474 7.48 25.00 11.36
CA ASN A 474 6.50 24.15 10.71
C ASN A 474 6.30 24.58 9.25
N VAL A 475 6.21 23.60 8.36
CA VAL A 475 6.16 23.82 6.92
C VAL A 475 5.22 22.83 6.25
N ARG A 476 4.74 23.20 5.07
CA ARG A 476 4.00 22.32 4.17
C ARG A 476 4.87 21.14 3.73
N PRO A 477 4.45 19.87 3.90
CA PRO A 477 5.24 18.71 3.52
C PRO A 477 5.54 18.59 2.02
N TRP A 478 4.61 18.98 1.16
CA TRP A 478 4.67 18.67 -0.28
C TRP A 478 5.08 19.86 -1.13
N MET A 479 4.40 21.00 -1.07
CA MET A 479 4.67 22.08 -2.03
C MET A 479 4.17 23.45 -1.61
N SER A 480 4.50 24.48 -2.39
CA SER A 480 3.88 25.80 -2.24
C SER A 480 2.42 25.78 -2.72
N PRO A 481 1.56 26.70 -2.23
CA PRO A 481 0.20 26.84 -2.74
C PRO A 481 0.14 27.07 -4.25
N SER A 482 1.07 27.87 -4.81
CA SER A 482 1.13 28.11 -6.24
C SER A 482 1.43 26.84 -7.04
N ARG A 483 2.41 26.04 -6.61
CA ARG A 483 2.73 24.78 -7.28
C ARG A 483 1.59 23.78 -7.18
N ALA A 484 0.86 23.74 -6.06
CA ALA A 484 -0.34 22.91 -5.93
C ALA A 484 -1.42 23.31 -6.93
N ILE A 485 -1.69 24.61 -7.08
CA ILE A 485 -2.65 25.13 -8.06
C ILE A 485 -2.20 24.84 -9.50
N ASP A 486 -0.91 25.00 -9.80
CA ASP A 486 -0.37 24.72 -11.13
C ASP A 486 -0.51 23.24 -11.51
N LEU A 487 -0.29 22.34 -10.54
CA LEU A 487 -0.32 20.89 -10.73
C LEU A 487 -1.74 20.30 -10.76
N PHE A 488 -2.57 20.69 -9.78
CA PHE A 488 -3.86 20.05 -9.51
C PHE A 488 -5.06 20.96 -9.85
N GLY A 489 -4.81 22.21 -10.26
CA GLY A 489 -5.83 23.23 -10.44
C GLY A 489 -6.38 23.80 -9.13
N LEU A 490 -5.89 23.32 -7.98
CA LEU A 490 -6.34 23.68 -6.65
C LEU A 490 -5.28 23.37 -5.59
N ASP A 491 -5.40 23.95 -4.41
CA ASP A 491 -4.49 23.67 -3.29
C ASP A 491 -4.81 22.31 -2.62
N ILE A 492 -4.36 21.21 -3.24
CA ILE A 492 -4.72 19.85 -2.84
C ILE A 492 -4.13 19.48 -1.48
N GLU A 493 -2.92 19.95 -1.20
CA GLU A 493 -2.24 19.72 0.07
C GLU A 493 -3.00 20.37 1.22
N ARG A 494 -3.49 21.60 1.03
CA ARG A 494 -4.38 22.23 2.01
C ARG A 494 -5.63 21.40 2.24
N ARG A 495 -6.32 20.94 1.18
CA ARG A 495 -7.51 20.10 1.31
C ARG A 495 -7.22 18.80 2.06
N PHE A 496 -6.08 18.18 1.81
CA PHE A 496 -5.63 16.99 2.53
C PHE A 496 -5.46 17.27 4.03
N TRP A 497 -4.81 18.37 4.39
CA TRP A 497 -4.66 18.77 5.78
C TRP A 497 -5.97 19.23 6.45
N GLU A 498 -6.96 19.71 5.69
CA GLU A 498 -8.33 19.94 6.19
C GLU A 498 -8.94 18.62 6.66
N GLU A 499 -8.79 17.54 5.89
CA GLU A 499 -9.32 16.23 6.25
C GLU A 499 -8.51 15.54 7.36
N ILE A 500 -7.18 15.71 7.41
CA ILE A 500 -6.36 15.26 8.54
C ILE A 500 -6.84 15.91 9.83
N LYS A 501 -7.03 17.23 9.83
CA LYS A 501 -7.50 17.98 10.99
C LYS A 501 -8.92 17.59 11.39
N ALA A 502 -9.82 17.49 10.43
CA ALA A 502 -11.20 17.07 10.70
C ALA A 502 -11.22 15.66 11.31
N THR A 503 -10.44 14.73 10.78
CA THR A 503 -10.31 13.37 11.32
C THR A 503 -9.74 13.38 12.75
N ALA A 504 -8.67 14.15 12.98
CA ALA A 504 -8.07 14.30 14.30
C ALA A 504 -9.06 14.82 15.34
N CYS A 505 -9.89 15.79 14.98
CA CYS A 505 -10.81 16.46 15.91
C CYS A 505 -12.17 15.78 16.07
N GLU A 506 -12.71 15.17 15.03
CA GLU A 506 -13.99 14.43 15.10
C GLU A 506 -13.82 13.08 15.82
N TYR A 507 -12.65 12.43 15.68
CA TYR A 507 -12.45 11.04 16.07
C TYR A 507 -11.34 10.82 17.11
N GLU A 508 -10.84 11.87 17.79
CA GLU A 508 -9.73 11.78 18.77
C GLU A 508 -9.88 10.64 19.78
N HIS A 509 -11.12 10.36 20.19
CA HIS A 509 -11.45 9.34 21.20
C HIS A 509 -12.16 8.11 20.63
N GLN A 510 -12.27 8.00 19.31
CA GLN A 510 -13.01 6.93 18.63
C GLN A 510 -12.07 5.85 18.07
N PHE A 511 -10.91 6.23 17.52
CA PHE A 511 -9.94 5.25 17.04
C PHE A 511 -9.34 4.44 18.19
N GLY A 512 -9.43 3.11 18.11
CA GLY A 512 -8.80 2.20 19.05
C GLY A 512 -7.28 2.36 19.10
N THR A 513 -6.64 2.71 17.98
CA THR A 513 -5.20 3.01 17.88
C THR A 513 -4.79 4.27 18.64
N TRP A 514 -5.74 5.16 18.93
CA TRP A 514 -5.51 6.40 19.66
C TRP A 514 -5.90 6.28 21.14
N LYS A 515 -6.34 5.09 21.59
CA LYS A 515 -6.69 4.84 22.99
C LYS A 515 -5.52 5.17 23.91
N GLY A 516 -5.75 6.09 24.84
CA GLY A 516 -4.74 6.57 25.79
C GLY A 516 -3.84 7.69 25.27
N LYS A 517 -3.96 8.10 24.00
CA LYS A 517 -3.37 9.33 23.46
C LYS A 517 -4.32 10.50 23.72
N THR A 518 -3.78 11.69 23.96
CA THR A 518 -4.56 12.92 24.15
C THR A 518 -3.85 14.11 23.51
N GLY A 519 -4.61 15.12 23.12
CA GLY A 519 -4.11 16.33 22.47
C GLY A 519 -3.84 16.15 20.97
N ILE A 520 -4.36 15.09 20.32
CA ILE A 520 -4.19 14.86 18.88
C ILE A 520 -4.85 16.02 18.11
N CYS A 521 -6.13 16.30 18.38
CA CYS A 521 -6.84 17.43 17.74
C CYS A 521 -6.11 18.75 17.99
N ARG A 522 -5.71 19.01 19.24
CA ARG A 522 -5.01 20.25 19.61
C ARG A 522 -3.71 20.42 18.83
N CYS A 523 -2.84 19.40 18.81
CA CYS A 523 -1.56 19.46 18.08
C CYS A 523 -1.79 19.64 16.57
N THR A 524 -2.75 18.92 15.99
CA THR A 524 -3.07 19.06 14.56
C THR A 524 -3.65 20.44 14.23
N GLN A 525 -4.48 21.00 15.10
CA GLN A 525 -5.06 22.33 14.95
C GLN A 525 -3.97 23.42 15.06
N GLU A 526 -3.07 23.33 16.03
CA GLU A 526 -1.92 24.24 16.18
C GLU A 526 -1.05 24.25 14.92
N TYR A 527 -0.70 23.08 14.40
CA TYR A 527 0.05 22.96 13.15
C TYR A 527 -0.72 23.54 11.94
N TRP A 528 -2.03 23.25 11.85
CA TRP A 528 -2.89 23.78 10.79
C TRP A 528 -2.91 25.31 10.80
N ASP A 529 -3.04 25.92 11.98
CA ASP A 529 -3.12 27.37 12.12
C ASP A 529 -1.80 28.05 11.73
N ASP A 530 -0.67 27.43 12.08
CA ASP A 530 0.67 27.92 11.74
C ASP A 530 0.96 27.83 10.23
N VAL A 531 0.62 26.69 9.59
CA VAL A 531 1.04 26.39 8.20
C VAL A 531 -0.01 26.74 7.15
N PHE A 532 -1.30 26.60 7.46
CA PHE A 532 -2.38 26.64 6.47
C PHE A 532 -3.39 27.78 6.67
N ALA A 533 -3.57 28.31 7.88
CA ALA A 533 -4.59 29.35 8.13
C ALA A 533 -4.19 30.77 7.67
N VAL A 534 -2.88 31.08 7.59
CA VAL A 534 -2.39 32.46 7.42
C VAL A 534 -2.65 33.06 6.02
N ASN A 535 -3.03 32.27 5.01
CA ASN A 535 -3.25 32.74 3.63
C ASN A 535 -4.73 32.91 3.21
N ALA A 536 -5.68 33.02 4.16
CA ALA A 536 -7.11 33.22 3.84
C ALA A 536 -7.49 34.63 3.35
N THR A 537 -6.54 35.55 3.17
CA THR A 537 -6.80 36.94 2.71
C THR A 537 -6.67 37.13 1.19
N GLY A 538 -6.42 36.07 0.42
CA GLY A 538 -6.60 36.05 -1.03
C GLY A 538 -8.04 35.65 -1.39
N THR A 539 -8.78 36.59 -1.97
CA THR A 539 -10.17 36.53 -2.49
C THR A 539 -10.75 35.11 -2.72
N PRO A 540 -11.97 34.80 -2.25
CA PRO A 540 -12.63 33.54 -2.62
C PRO A 540 -12.88 33.54 -4.13
N LEU A 541 -12.20 32.65 -4.86
CA LEU A 541 -12.66 32.27 -6.19
C LEU A 541 -13.90 31.39 -6.00
N ASP A 542 -14.99 31.86 -6.57
CA ASP A 542 -16.33 31.29 -6.49
C ASP A 542 -16.34 29.88 -7.12
N ASP A 543 -16.26 28.84 -6.28
CA ASP A 543 -16.13 27.42 -6.65
C ASP A 543 -17.47 26.80 -7.18
N ARG A 544 -18.29 27.59 -7.89
CA ARG A 544 -19.65 27.19 -8.34
C ARG A 544 -20.00 27.48 -9.80
N GLN A 545 -19.03 27.50 -10.73
CA GLN A 545 -19.35 27.71 -12.16
C GLN A 545 -18.99 26.60 -13.16
N HIS A 546 -18.53 25.42 -12.72
CA HIS A 546 -18.38 24.27 -13.62
C HIS A 546 -19.32 23.10 -13.30
N THR A 547 -20.62 23.40 -13.22
CA THR A 547 -21.69 22.39 -13.36
C THR A 547 -22.91 23.06 -14.00
N LYS A 548 -22.83 23.31 -15.31
CA LYS A 548 -23.97 23.42 -16.25
C LYS A 548 -23.47 23.78 -17.66
N SER A 549 -23.12 22.75 -18.42
CA SER A 549 -23.23 22.79 -19.89
C SER A 549 -23.95 21.53 -20.34
N SER A 550 -25.26 21.51 -20.08
CA SER A 550 -26.18 20.59 -20.75
C SER A 550 -26.34 21.05 -22.20
N ILE A 551 -25.70 20.32 -23.12
CA ILE A 551 -25.95 20.42 -24.55
C ILE A 551 -27.39 19.97 -24.81
N ALA A 552 -28.22 20.89 -25.28
CA ALA A 552 -29.57 20.60 -25.72
C ALA A 552 -29.53 19.77 -27.02
N VAL A 553 -30.08 18.56 -26.98
CA VAL A 553 -30.35 17.74 -28.15
C VAL A 553 -31.66 18.24 -28.79
N PRO A 554 -31.72 18.51 -30.11
CA PRO A 554 -32.97 18.86 -30.77
C PRO A 554 -33.86 17.62 -30.93
N SER A 555 -35.13 17.76 -30.59
CA SER A 555 -36.16 16.72 -30.79
C SER A 555 -36.46 16.52 -32.29
N PRO A 556 -36.71 15.28 -32.75
CA PRO A 556 -37.08 15.03 -34.14
C PRO A 556 -38.57 15.32 -34.37
N SER A 557 -38.85 16.02 -35.46
CA SER A 557 -40.15 16.06 -36.15
C SER A 557 -40.13 15.13 -37.36
#